data_AF-A0A9X7VW80-F1
#
_entry.id   AF-A0A9X7VW80-F1
#
_cell.length_a   1.000
_cell.length_b   1.000
_cell.length_c   1.000
_cell.angle_alpha   90.00
_cell.angle_beta   90.00
_cell.angle_gamma   90.00
#
_symmetry.space_group_name_H-M   'P 1'
#
loop_
_entity.id
_entity.type
_entity.pdbx_description
1 polymer ?
#
loop_
_entity_poly.entity_id
_entity_poly.type
_entity_poly.pdbx_seq_one_letter_code
_entity_poly.pdbx_strand_id
1 'polypeptide(L)'
;MYGGFILIEVCDANLASGPELFDLEDECNGVSVMENSCMSECELCAARSYVFFNGELITADTTGSLLSLLRERIRQETVEQMDTST
;
A
#
# COMPACT_ATOMS: atom_id res chain seq x y z
N MET A 1 0.84 5.02 -22.16
CA MET A 1 -0.34 4.22 -21.78
C MET A 1 -0.09 3.77 -20.36
N TYR A 2 -0.63 4.50 -19.38
CA TYR A 2 -0.57 4.09 -17.98
C TYR A 2 -2.01 4.20 -17.48
N GLY A 3 -2.75 3.09 -17.60
CA GLY A 3 -3.98 2.95 -16.83
C GLY A 3 -3.60 3.04 -15.36
N GLY A 4 -4.45 3.68 -14.55
CA GLY A 4 -4.19 3.90 -13.13
C GLY A 4 -3.75 2.60 -12.47
N PHE A 5 -2.48 2.55 -12.09
CA PHE A 5 -1.92 1.45 -11.33
C PHE A 5 -1.65 1.99 -9.93
N ILE A 6 -2.08 1.25 -8.93
CA ILE A 6 -1.84 1.56 -7.53
C ILE A 6 -0.54 0.89 -7.15
N LEU A 7 0.48 1.68 -6.81
CA LEU A 7 1.75 1.17 -6.35
C LEU A 7 1.79 1.15 -4.81
N ILE A 8 2.05 0.00 -4.22
CA ILE A 8 2.23 -0.16 -2.79
C ILE A 8 3.69 -0.54 -2.53
N GLU A 9 4.43 0.30 -1.82
CA GLU A 9 5.83 0.01 -1.46
C GLU A 9 5.96 -0.30 0.03
N VAL A 10 6.70 -1.36 0.35
CA VAL A 10 6.99 -1.78 1.73
C VAL A 10 8.48 -2.04 1.91
N CYS A 11 8.98 -1.86 3.13
CA CYS A 11 10.33 -2.29 3.49
C CYS A 11 10.31 -3.76 3.87
N ASP A 12 11.23 -4.58 3.34
CA ASP A 12 11.40 -6.01 3.68
C ASP A 12 11.53 -6.23 5.21
N ALA A 13 12.23 -5.32 5.89
CA ALA A 13 12.40 -5.38 7.33
C ALA A 13 11.15 -4.97 8.14
N ASN A 14 10.09 -4.46 7.50
CA ASN A 14 8.89 -4.02 8.21
C ASN A 14 7.95 -5.18 8.50
N LEU A 15 7.24 -5.10 9.63
CA LEU A 15 6.20 -6.06 10.02
C LEU A 15 5.03 -6.13 9.02
N ALA A 16 4.86 -5.12 8.17
CA ALA A 16 3.89 -5.09 7.09
C ALA A 16 4.31 -5.92 5.86
N SER A 17 5.58 -6.32 5.72
CA SER A 17 6.07 -7.16 4.61
C SER A 17 5.68 -8.64 4.82
N GLY A 18 4.39 -8.87 5.02
CA GLY A 18 3.80 -10.20 5.15
C GLY A 18 3.20 -10.68 3.82
N PRO A 19 2.97 -12.00 3.67
CA PRO A 19 2.32 -12.56 2.49
C PRO A 19 0.96 -11.92 2.21
N GLU A 20 0.24 -11.53 3.26
CA GLU A 20 -1.07 -10.87 3.20
C GLU A 20 -1.05 -9.53 2.44
N LEU A 21 0.11 -8.85 2.40
CA LEU A 21 0.27 -7.64 1.61
C LEU A 21 0.37 -7.98 0.12
N PHE A 22 1.16 -9.00 -0.22
CA PHE A 22 1.30 -9.47 -1.61
C PHE A 22 0.02 -10.07 -2.15
N ASP A 23 -0.81 -10.69 -1.30
CA ASP A 23 -2.14 -11.18 -1.67
C ASP A 23 -3.05 -10.05 -2.22
N LEU A 24 -2.81 -8.77 -1.87
CA LEU A 24 -3.56 -7.65 -2.44
C LEU A 24 -3.34 -7.48 -3.94
N GLU A 25 -2.16 -7.85 -4.46
CA GLU A 25 -1.88 -7.80 -5.91
C GLU A 25 -2.72 -8.82 -6.67
N ASP A 26 -2.98 -9.99 -6.08
CA ASP A 26 -3.85 -11.03 -6.66
C ASP A 26 -5.34 -10.70 -6.47
N GLU A 27 -5.71 -10.16 -5.30
CA GLU A 27 -7.10 -9.80 -4.98
C GLU A 27 -7.61 -8.60 -5.81
N CYS A 28 -6.75 -7.61 -6.10
CA CYS A 28 -7.14 -6.34 -6.70
C CYS A 28 -6.42 -6.10 -8.03
N ASN A 29 -7.19 -6.10 -9.12
CA ASN A 29 -6.65 -5.82 -10.44
C ASN A 29 -6.15 -4.36 -10.54
N GLY A 30 -4.90 -4.17 -10.95
CA GLY A 30 -4.27 -2.85 -11.07
C GLY A 30 -3.55 -2.36 -9.81
N VAL A 31 -3.42 -3.21 -8.79
CA VAL A 31 -2.50 -2.99 -7.67
C VAL A 31 -1.17 -3.66 -7.99
N SER A 32 -0.05 -3.05 -7.58
CA SER A 32 1.26 -3.68 -7.61
C SER A 32 1.98 -3.46 -6.29
N VAL A 33 2.49 -4.54 -5.70
CA VAL A 33 3.21 -4.50 -4.43
C VAL A 33 4.70 -4.63 -4.67
N MET A 34 5.47 -3.62 -4.27
CA MET A 34 6.92 -3.58 -4.37
C MET A 34 7.56 -3.65 -2.98
N GLU A 35 8.37 -4.67 -2.78
CA GLU A 35 9.21 -4.79 -1.59
C GLU A 35 10.59 -4.20 -1.86
N ASN A 36 10.98 -3.26 -1.01
CA ASN A 36 12.28 -2.61 -1.06
C ASN A 36 13.13 -3.06 0.13
N SER A 37 14.40 -3.35 -0.12
CA SER A 37 15.33 -3.83 0.91
C SER A 37 15.58 -2.82 2.05
N CYS A 38 15.43 -1.52 1.78
CA CYS A 38 15.47 -0.47 2.79
C CYS A 38 14.84 0.81 2.23
N MET A 39 13.88 1.37 2.97
CA MET A 39 13.26 2.66 2.62
C MET A 39 13.90 3.86 3.35
N SER A 40 14.99 3.64 4.10
CA SER A 40 15.62 4.62 4.99
C SER A 40 14.73 5.16 6.13
N GLU A 41 13.52 4.63 6.27
CA GLU A 41 12.56 4.94 7.34
C GLU A 41 12.71 4.00 8.54
N CYS A 42 13.95 3.75 9.00
CA CYS A 42 14.25 2.76 10.04
C CYS A 42 13.53 3.04 11.37
N GLU A 43 13.40 4.33 11.75
CA GLU A 43 12.68 4.73 12.96
C GLU A 43 11.19 4.37 12.87
N LEU A 44 10.58 4.62 11.70
CA LEU A 44 9.19 4.27 11.45
C LEU A 44 9.00 2.75 11.40
N CYS A 45 9.95 2.05 10.78
CA CYS A 45 9.96 0.61 10.63
C CYS A 45 9.99 -0.12 11.98
N ALA A 46 10.76 0.40 12.93
CA ALA A 46 10.83 -0.13 14.28
C ALA A 46 9.60 0.25 15.13
N ALA A 47 8.97 1.40 14.85
CA ALA A 47 7.85 1.91 15.63
C ALA A 47 6.50 1.29 15.25
N ARG A 48 6.23 1.10 13.95
CA ARG A 48 4.90 0.71 13.46
C ARG A 48 4.92 0.10 12.06
N SER A 49 3.79 -0.52 11.70
CA SER A 49 3.57 -1.04 10.35
C SER A 49 3.28 0.12 9.40
N TYR A 50 3.99 0.19 8.29
CA TYR A 50 3.79 1.26 7.29
C TYR A 50 4.02 0.75 5.87
N VAL A 51 3.37 1.43 4.93
CA VAL A 51 3.59 1.29 3.49
C VAL A 51 3.45 2.64 2.81
N PHE A 52 4.01 2.77 1.61
CA PHE A 52 3.70 3.87 0.71
C PHE A 52 2.63 3.43 -0.28
N PHE A 53 1.54 4.16 -0.37
CA PHE A 53 0.45 3.95 -1.31
C PHE A 53 0.48 5.08 -2.35
N ASN A 54 0.94 4.80 -3.57
CA ASN A 54 1.18 5.79 -4.62
C ASN A 54 2.06 6.98 -4.13
N GLY A 55 3.04 6.70 -3.26
CA GLY A 55 3.89 7.71 -2.63
C GLY A 55 3.28 8.42 -1.42
N GLU A 56 2.03 8.13 -1.03
CA GLU A 56 1.45 8.56 0.24
C GLU A 56 1.81 7.58 1.37
N LEU A 57 2.39 8.08 2.46
CA LEU A 57 2.73 7.25 3.61
C LEU A 57 1.47 6.88 4.42
N ILE A 58 1.14 5.58 4.47
CA ILE A 58 0.09 5.03 5.31
C ILE A 58 0.73 4.24 6.45
N THR A 59 0.31 4.51 7.68
CA THR A 59 0.82 3.85 8.89
C THR A 59 -0.32 3.32 9.74
N ALA A 60 -0.10 2.20 10.42
CA ALA A 60 -1.05 1.64 11.37
C ALA A 60 -0.32 0.91 12.51
N ASP A 61 -1.02 0.73 13.63
CA ASP A 61 -0.47 0.04 14.80
C ASP A 61 -0.27 -1.46 14.56
N THR A 62 -1.03 -2.06 13.64
CA THR A 62 -0.98 -3.49 13.32
C THR A 62 -1.11 -3.72 11.82
N THR A 63 -0.48 -4.79 11.31
CA THR A 63 -0.56 -5.21 9.90
C THR A 63 -2.02 -5.39 9.44
N GLY A 64 -2.87 -6.02 10.25
CA GLY A 64 -4.29 -6.21 9.90
C GLY A 64 -5.08 -4.90 9.74
N SER A 65 -4.80 -3.90 10.58
CA SER A 65 -5.40 -2.57 10.43
C SER A 65 -4.89 -1.86 9.16
N LEU A 66 -3.59 -1.99 8.88
CA LEU A 66 -2.97 -1.44 7.67
C LEU A 66 -3.60 -2.03 6.40
N LEU A 67 -3.76 -3.35 6.33
CA LEU A 67 -4.38 -4.04 5.19
C LEU A 67 -5.83 -3.60 5.00
N SER A 68 -6.59 -3.43 6.09
CA SER A 68 -7.97 -2.96 6.03
C SER A 68 -8.06 -1.53 5.46
N LEU A 69 -7.14 -0.65 5.87
CA LEU A 69 -7.03 0.70 5.34
C LEU A 69 -6.66 0.69 3.85
N LEU A 70 -5.69 -0.14 3.45
CA LEU A 70 -5.28 -0.28 2.05
C LEU A 70 -6.44 -0.76 1.17
N ARG A 71 -7.16 -1.81 1.58
CA ARG A 71 -8.35 -2.30 0.86
C ARG A 71 -9.40 -1.22 0.67
N GLU A 72 -9.63 -0.39 1.67
CA GLU A 72 -10.54 0.74 1.56
C GLU A 72 -10.01 1.83 0.62
N ARG A 73 -8.73 2.19 0.72
CA ARG A 73 -8.10 3.17 -0.18
C ARG A 73 -8.13 2.73 -1.64
N ILE A 74 -7.83 1.46 -1.92
CA ILE A 74 -7.92 0.87 -3.26
C ILE A 74 -9.35 1.01 -3.81
N ARG A 75 -10.35 0.72 -2.97
CA ARG A 75 -11.76 0.86 -3.33
C ARG A 75 -12.12 2.31 -3.64
N GLN A 76 -11.69 3.27 -2.81
CA GLN A 76 -11.94 4.69 -3.02
C GLN A 76 -11.29 5.19 -4.31
N GLU A 77 -10.00 4.91 -4.54
CA GLU A 77 -9.28 5.29 -5.77
C GLU A 77 -9.91 4.69 -7.03
N THR A 78 -10.36 3.44 -6.96
CA THR A 78 -11.05 2.78 -8.09
C THR A 78 -12.40 3.45 -8.40
N VAL A 79 -13.06 4.05 -7.42
CA VAL A 79 -14.35 4.74 -7.56
C VAL A 79 -14.18 6.22 -7.93
N GLU A 80 -13.18 6.91 -7.36
CA GLU A 80 -12.95 8.35 -7.54
C GLU A 80 -12.39 8.72 -8.93
N GLN A 81 -11.78 7.77 -9.65
CA GLN A 81 -11.32 7.99 -11.04
C GLN A 81 -12.47 8.18 -12.06
N MET A 82 -13.72 8.26 -11.61
CA MET A 82 -14.90 8.49 -12.46
C MET A 82 -15.38 9.95 -12.50
N ASP A 83 -14.81 10.87 -11.71
CA ASP A 83 -15.31 12.26 -11.59
C ASP A 83 -14.20 13.33 -11.55
N THR A 84 -13.32 13.39 -12.54
CA THR A 84 -12.56 14.64 -12.82
C THR A 84 -12.57 14.97 -14.31
N SER A 85 -13.77 15.14 -14.83
CA SER A 85 -14.03 15.85 -16.08
C SER A 85 -15.26 16.74 -15.87
N THR A 86 -15.05 17.88 -15.22
CA THR A 86 -15.92 19.05 -15.35
C THR A 86 -15.04 20.27 -15.53
#